data_AF-A0A954CBP4-F1
#
_entry.id   AF-A0A954CBP4-F1
#
_cell.length_a   1.000
_cell.length_b   1.000
_cell.length_c   1.000
_cell.angle_alpha   90.00
_cell.angle_beta   90.00
_cell.angle_gamma   90.00
#
_symmetry.space_group_name_H-M   'P 1'
#
loop_
_entity.id
_entity.type
_entity.pdbx_description
1 polymer ?
#
loop_
_entity_poly.entity_id
_entity_poly.type
_entity_poly.pdbx_seq_one_letter_code
_entity_poly.pdbx_strand_id
1 'polypeptide(L)'
;ATSTDEEPGLYFVRDFDGDAAKFHLCISQAPDSYELYLEEPEEPKDKLIAILEGVGFEEKEGWWTKDVERSDIQAQALALARAFAQVA
;
A
#
# COMPACT_ATOMS: atom_id res chain seq x y z
N ALA A 1 -23.70 -1.21 -20.32
CA ALA A 1 -22.75 -1.77 -19.36
C ALA A 1 -22.68 -0.77 -18.21
N THR A 2 -23.08 -1.16 -17.01
CA THR A 2 -22.89 -0.32 -15.83
C THR A 2 -21.44 -0.52 -15.44
N SER A 3 -20.60 0.49 -15.69
CA SER A 3 -19.25 0.53 -15.15
C SER A 3 -19.41 0.56 -13.64
N THR A 4 -18.98 -0.49 -12.94
CA THR A 4 -18.71 -0.36 -11.51
C THR A 4 -17.48 0.54 -11.41
N ASP A 5 -17.59 1.68 -10.73
CA ASP A 5 -16.49 2.61 -10.45
C ASP A 5 -15.39 2.01 -9.56
N GLU A 6 -15.43 0.70 -9.29
CA GLU A 6 -14.33 -0.04 -8.69
C GLU A 6 -13.31 -0.37 -9.79
N GLU A 7 -12.19 0.35 -9.80
CA GLU A 7 -11.06 -0.03 -10.64
C GLU A 7 -10.71 -1.50 -10.35
N PRO A 8 -10.70 -2.38 -11.37
CA PRO A 8 -10.33 -3.77 -11.17
C PRO A 8 -8.86 -3.84 -10.76
N GLY A 9 -8.62 -4.09 -9.48
CA GLY A 9 -7.28 -4.09 -8.90
C GLY A 9 -7.20 -4.96 -7.65
N LEU A 10 -5.99 -5.42 -7.33
CA LEU A 10 -5.74 -6.09 -6.06
C LEU A 10 -5.46 -5.00 -5.02
N TYR A 11 -6.31 -4.92 -4.01
CA TYR A 11 -6.13 -4.00 -2.90
C TYR A 11 -6.23 -4.74 -1.57
N PHE A 12 -5.68 -4.14 -0.53
CA PHE A 12 -5.91 -4.58 0.85
C PHE A 12 -6.18 -3.37 1.74
N VAL A 13 -7.12 -3.55 2.66
CA VAL A 13 -7.56 -2.54 3.61
C VAL A 13 -7.26 -3.03 5.01
N ARG A 14 -6.81 -2.12 5.87
CA ARG A 14 -6.62 -2.40 7.28
C ARG A 14 -6.97 -1.19 8.14
N ASP A 15 -7.63 -1.44 9.27
CA ASP A 15 -7.86 -0.40 10.27
C ASP A 15 -6.55 -0.02 10.98
N PHE A 16 -6.28 1.27 11.09
CA PHE A 16 -5.14 1.84 11.78
C PHE A 16 -5.51 3.16 12.47
N ASP A 17 -5.32 3.21 13.80
CA ASP A 17 -5.59 4.40 14.64
C ASP A 17 -7.01 4.99 14.45
N GLY A 18 -7.98 4.13 14.14
CA GLY A 18 -9.39 4.51 13.90
C GLY A 18 -9.71 4.91 12.45
N ASP A 19 -8.73 4.92 11.56
CA ASP A 19 -8.87 5.21 10.13
C ASP A 19 -8.58 3.96 9.27
N ALA A 20 -9.11 3.91 8.06
CA ALA A 20 -8.77 2.85 7.10
C ALA A 20 -7.49 3.19 6.34
N ALA A 21 -6.51 2.28 6.37
CA ALA A 21 -5.35 2.30 5.49
C ALA A 21 -5.60 1.35 4.31
N LYS A 22 -5.87 1.91 3.14
CA LYS A 22 -6.12 1.19 1.88
C LYS A 22 -4.91 1.29 0.98
N PHE A 23 -4.44 0.14 0.53
CA PHE A 23 -3.30 0.03 -0.37
C PHE A 23 -3.70 -0.71 -1.64
N HIS A 24 -3.25 -0.20 -2.77
CA HIS A 24 -3.46 -0.81 -4.07
C HIS A 24 -2.16 -1.36 -4.65
N LEU A 25 -2.26 -2.47 -5.36
CA LEU A 25 -1.18 -3.07 -6.13
C LEU A 25 -1.44 -2.82 -7.62
N CYS A 26 -0.57 -2.04 -8.25
CA CYS A 26 -0.60 -1.76 -9.68
C CYS A 26 0.59 -2.39 -10.41
N ILE A 27 0.42 -2.66 -11.71
CA ILE A 27 1.51 -3.08 -12.58
C ILE A 27 2.36 -1.85 -12.89
N SER A 28 3.66 -1.91 -12.64
CA SER A 28 4.56 -0.79 -12.94
C SER A 28 4.95 -0.77 -14.42
N GLN A 29 5.74 0.23 -14.85
CA GLN A 29 6.16 0.35 -16.24
C GLN A 29 7.09 -0.78 -16.73
N ALA A 30 7.64 -1.60 -15.82
CA ALA A 30 8.56 -2.69 -16.15
C ALA A 30 7.87 -4.07 -16.04
N PRO A 31 8.23 -5.04 -16.91
CA PRO A 31 7.71 -6.41 -16.79
C PRO A 31 8.10 -7.03 -15.44
N ASP A 32 7.13 -7.70 -14.80
CA ASP A 32 7.25 -8.34 -13.48
C ASP A 32 7.55 -7.40 -12.29
N SER A 33 7.46 -6.09 -12.51
CA SER A 33 7.51 -5.08 -11.45
C SER A 33 6.10 -4.56 -11.17
N TYR A 34 5.80 -4.48 -9.87
CA TYR A 34 4.56 -3.97 -9.33
C TYR A 34 4.86 -2.81 -8.40
N GLU A 35 3.88 -1.97 -8.18
CA GLU A 35 3.95 -0.88 -7.21
C GLU A 35 2.81 -1.05 -6.21
N LEU A 36 3.15 -1.02 -4.93
CA LEU A 36 2.19 -0.82 -3.86
C LEU A 36 2.11 0.66 -3.56
N TYR A 37 0.91 1.23 -3.56
CA TYR A 37 0.71 2.60 -3.11
C TYR A 37 -0.38 2.69 -2.06
N LEU A 38 -0.22 3.62 -1.12
CA LEU A 38 -1.28 4.00 -0.18
C LEU A 38 -2.27 4.89 -0.92
N GLU A 39 -3.51 4.43 -1.05
CA GLU A 39 -4.61 5.20 -1.64
C GLU A 39 -5.34 6.01 -0.56
N GLU A 40 -5.63 5.37 0.58
CA GLU A 40 -6.26 6.03 1.72
C GLU A 40 -5.47 5.74 3.00
N PRO A 41 -5.29 6.73 3.89
CA PRO A 41 -5.64 8.14 3.71
C PRO A 41 -4.71 8.85 2.71
N GLU A 42 -5.25 9.81 1.95
CA GLU A 42 -4.46 10.67 1.04
C GLU A 42 -3.40 11.47 1.82
N GLU A 43 -3.75 11.94 3.02
CA GLU A 43 -2.84 12.63 3.94
C GLU A 43 -2.58 11.74 5.17
N PRO A 44 -1.59 10.83 5.13
CA PRO A 44 -1.28 9.97 6.26
C PRO A 44 -0.68 10.76 7.42
N LYS A 45 -1.14 10.46 8.64
CA LYS A 45 -0.58 11.00 9.89
C LYS A 45 0.83 10.47 10.13
N ASP A 46 1.64 11.21 10.90
CA ASP A 46 3.04 10.88 11.22
C ASP A 46 3.28 9.42 11.66
N LYS A 47 2.35 8.83 12.44
CA LYS A 47 2.47 7.44 12.87
C LYS A 47 2.40 6.44 11.70
N LEU A 48 1.49 6.70 10.75
CA LEU A 48 1.36 5.87 9.55
C LEU A 48 2.59 6.05 8.66
N ILE A 49 3.04 7.29 8.47
CA ILE A 49 4.28 7.60 7.76
C ILE A 49 5.47 6.81 8.32
N ALA A 50 5.66 6.81 9.64
CA ALA A 50 6.77 6.07 10.26
C ALA A 50 6.69 4.54 10.03
N ILE A 51 5.47 3.97 9.97
CA ILE A 51 5.28 2.55 9.62
C ILE A 51 5.65 2.30 8.16
N LEU A 52 5.18 3.18 7.25
CA LEU A 52 5.43 3.11 5.82
C LEU A 52 6.93 3.18 5.52
N GLU A 53 7.63 4.16 6.08
CA GLU A 53 9.09 4.27 5.99
C GLU A 53 9.79 3.02 6.56
N GLY A 54 9.32 2.54 7.72
CA GLY A 54 9.87 1.35 8.39
C GLY A 54 9.75 0.06 7.57
N VAL A 55 8.78 0.00 6.65
CA VAL A 55 8.62 -1.11 5.70
C VAL A 55 9.09 -0.75 4.29
N GLY A 56 9.77 0.39 4.10
CA GLY A 56 10.44 0.76 2.86
C GLY A 56 9.54 1.35 1.79
N PHE A 57 8.44 2.01 2.17
CA PHE A 57 7.74 2.93 1.27
C PHE A 57 8.47 4.26 1.22
N GLU A 58 8.32 4.96 0.10
CA GLU A 58 8.88 6.27 -0.17
C GLU A 58 7.78 7.18 -0.74
N GLU A 59 7.84 8.47 -0.43
CA GLU A 59 6.95 9.45 -1.04
C GLU A 59 7.43 9.80 -2.46
N LYS A 60 6.60 9.52 -3.46
CA LYS A 60 6.84 9.85 -4.88
C LYS A 60 5.59 10.53 -5.44
N GLU A 61 5.77 11.74 -5.97
CA GLU A 61 4.69 12.51 -6.60
C GLU A 61 3.43 12.70 -5.72
N GLY A 62 3.61 12.80 -4.40
CA GLY A 62 2.52 12.95 -3.43
C GLY A 62 1.86 11.63 -2.98
N TRP A 63 2.38 10.49 -3.43
CA TRP A 63 1.91 9.16 -3.04
C TRP A 63 2.97 8.39 -2.27
N TRP A 64 2.56 7.67 -1.22
CA TRP A 64 3.43 6.71 -0.57
C TRP A 64 3.46 5.43 -1.37
N THR A 65 4.59 5.14 -1.99
CA THR A 65 4.77 4.04 -2.95
C THR A 65 5.88 3.10 -2.53
N LYS A 66 5.82 1.87 -3.00
CA LYS A 66 6.88 0.87 -2.84
C LYS A 66 6.93 -0.04 -4.04
N ASP A 67 8.12 -0.15 -4.62
CA ASP A 67 8.39 -1.11 -5.68
C ASP A 67 8.41 -2.54 -5.13
N VAL A 68 7.73 -3.45 -5.82
CA VAL A 68 7.57 -4.84 -5.43
C VAL A 68 7.79 -5.74 -6.65
N GLU A 69 8.73 -6.68 -6.52
CA GLU A 69 8.87 -7.75 -7.51
C GLU A 69 7.74 -8.75 -7.37
N ARG A 70 7.30 -9.34 -8.49
CA ARG A 70 6.25 -10.36 -8.51
C ARG A 70 6.45 -11.49 -7.50
N SER A 71 7.69 -11.98 -7.38
CA SER A 71 8.06 -13.07 -6.46
C SER A 71 7.89 -12.71 -4.99
N ASP A 72 7.90 -11.41 -4.68
CA ASP A 72 7.95 -10.90 -3.32
C ASP A 72 6.61 -10.35 -2.84
N ILE A 73 5.59 -10.22 -3.69
CA ILE A 73 4.27 -9.65 -3.35
C ILE A 73 3.73 -10.23 -2.03
N GLN A 74 3.74 -11.56 -1.89
CA GLN A 74 3.25 -12.22 -0.68
C GLN A 74 4.08 -11.84 0.55
N ALA A 75 5.40 -11.81 0.42
CA ALA A 75 6.30 -11.45 1.52
C ALA A 75 6.12 -9.98 1.92
N GLN A 76 5.96 -9.07 0.96
CA GLN A 76 5.77 -7.64 1.20
C GLN A 76 4.41 -7.35 1.84
N ALA A 77 3.33 -7.99 1.37
CA ALA A 77 2.01 -7.89 1.99
C ALA A 77 2.03 -8.40 3.45
N LEU A 78 2.73 -9.51 3.71
CA LEU A 78 2.90 -10.03 5.08
C LEU A 78 3.74 -9.10 5.96
N ALA A 79 4.81 -8.50 5.44
CA ALA A 79 5.65 -7.55 6.17
C ALA A 79 4.85 -6.32 6.58
N LEU A 80 4.07 -5.76 5.67
CA LEU A 80 3.18 -4.65 5.94
C LEU A 80 2.13 -5.01 6.99
N ALA A 81 1.44 -6.16 6.83
CA ALA A 81 0.49 -6.64 7.83
C ALA A 81 1.12 -6.85 9.22
N ARG A 82 2.39 -7.25 9.29
CA ARG A 82 3.08 -7.37 10.59
C ARG A 82 3.41 -6.01 11.20
N ALA A 83 3.83 -5.04 10.39
CA ALA A 83 4.15 -3.70 10.89
C ALA A 83 2.93 -3.03 11.53
N PHE A 84 1.75 -3.14 10.90
CA PHE A 84 0.50 -2.68 11.49
C PHE A 84 0.06 -3.45 12.75
N ALA A 85 0.52 -4.70 12.95
CA ALA A 85 0.18 -5.48 14.14
C ALA A 85 1.03 -5.12 15.36
N GLN A 86 2.20 -4.50 15.16
CA GLN A 86 3.13 -4.14 16.23
C GLN A 86 2.82 -2.78 16.87
N VAL A 87 1.98 -1.98 16.23
CA VAL A 87 1.63 -0.61 16.66
C VAL A 87 0.21 -0.53 17.26
N ALA A 88 -0.54 -1.66 17.26
CA ALA A 88 -1.88 -1.77 17.83
C ALA A 88 -1.90 -1.98 19.35
#